data_AF-A0A960SRT8-F1
#
_entry.id   AF-A0A960SRT8-F1
#
_cell.length_a   1.000
_cell.length_b   1.000
_cell.length_c   1.000
_cell.angle_alpha   90.00
_cell.angle_beta   90.00
_cell.angle_gamma   90.00
#
_symmetry.space_group_name_H-M   'P 1'
#
loop_
_entity.id
_entity.type
_entity.pdbx_description
1 polymer ?
#
loop_
_entity_poly.entity_id
_entity_poly.type
_entity_poly.pdbx_seq_one_letter_code
_entity_poly.pdbx_strand_id
1 'polypeptide(L)'
;FGALLLNGGFGWSQFMAANTRRLVPAYPFPAPGIRVEWQPTTATYLQVGAYDGDALDNADGELSGNPDGIHFHLGGSQGVFAIAECGYRLNQAPDDTGPPGIYRLGASYQSGPFDDLYYDDYGESFVVSGRPPRTFEGDVLAYLAVDQTLWREEPGANDAQGLGAFIRLGAGAADRNPFNLVVDGGLH
;
A
#
# COMPACT_ATOMS: atom_id res chain seq x y z
N PHE A 1 -8.49 -9.87 12.70
CA PHE A 1 -8.80 -10.58 11.44
C PHE A 1 -8.32 -9.71 10.29
N GLY A 2 -7.58 -10.26 9.33
CA GLY A 2 -6.90 -9.46 8.30
C GLY A 2 -5.71 -10.14 7.59
N ALA A 3 -5.49 -11.43 7.82
CA ALA A 3 -4.49 -12.22 7.11
C ALA A 3 -4.90 -13.71 6.98
N LEU A 4 -6.22 -14.00 6.98
CA LEU A 4 -6.72 -15.38 6.88
C LEU A 4 -6.52 -15.97 5.47
N LEU A 5 -6.40 -15.11 4.47
CA LEU A 5 -6.23 -15.48 3.07
C LEU A 5 -4.78 -15.17 2.63
N LEU A 6 -4.05 -16.19 2.19
CA LEU A 6 -2.68 -16.11 1.68
C LEU A 6 -2.69 -15.63 0.22
N ASN A 7 -3.11 -14.39 -0.02
CA ASN A 7 -2.90 -13.73 -1.31
C ASN A 7 -2.51 -12.28 -1.03
N GLY A 8 -1.63 -11.69 -1.86
CA GLY A 8 -1.25 -10.28 -1.68
C GLY A 8 -2.47 -9.36 -1.65
N GLY A 9 -3.59 -9.76 -2.27
CA GLY A 9 -4.90 -9.15 -2.08
C GLY A 9 -5.47 -9.21 -0.66
N PHE A 10 -4.76 -9.59 0.41
CA PHE A 10 -5.31 -9.56 1.78
C PHE A 10 -4.31 -9.09 2.84
N GLY A 11 -3.06 -8.80 2.47
CA GLY A 11 -2.03 -8.28 3.39
C GLY A 11 -1.52 -6.92 2.97
N TRP A 12 -0.72 -6.90 1.90
CA TRP A 12 -0.19 -5.69 1.27
C TRP A 12 -1.01 -5.32 0.04
N SER A 13 -1.55 -4.10 -0.04
CA SER A 13 -2.41 -3.68 -1.15
C SER A 13 -1.79 -4.02 -2.52
N GLN A 14 -2.45 -4.91 -3.29
CA GLN A 14 -2.06 -5.25 -4.68
C GLN A 14 -1.96 -4.00 -5.55
N PHE A 15 -2.87 -3.04 -5.31
CA PHE A 15 -2.85 -1.74 -5.95
C PHE A 15 -1.55 -0.97 -5.66
N MET A 16 -1.05 -0.98 -4.41
CA MET A 16 0.24 -0.34 -4.12
C MET A 16 1.38 -1.08 -4.78
N ALA A 17 1.43 -2.43 -4.69
CA ALA A 17 2.50 -3.20 -5.31
C ALA A 17 2.59 -2.98 -6.83
N ALA A 18 1.46 -2.97 -7.53
CA ALA A 18 1.40 -2.83 -8.98
C ALA A 18 1.83 -1.44 -9.50
N ASN A 19 1.85 -0.43 -8.63
CA ASN A 19 2.20 0.96 -8.94
C ASN A 19 3.56 1.37 -8.34
N THR A 20 4.40 0.40 -7.97
CA THR A 20 5.75 0.68 -7.45
C THR A 20 6.78 0.58 -8.55
N ARG A 21 7.74 1.52 -8.56
CA ARG A 21 8.77 1.59 -9.61
C ARG A 21 9.82 0.48 -9.48
N ARG A 22 10.38 0.28 -8.28
CA ARG A 22 11.47 -0.66 -7.99
C ARG A 22 11.19 -1.55 -6.78
N LEU A 23 9.92 -1.83 -6.57
CA LEU A 23 9.37 -2.36 -5.34
C LEU A 23 9.64 -1.43 -4.15
N VAL A 24 8.72 -1.47 -3.20
CA VAL A 24 8.86 -0.83 -1.89
C VAL A 24 8.95 -1.93 -0.84
N PRO A 25 9.41 -1.66 0.39
CA PRO A 25 9.53 -2.71 1.39
C PRO A 25 8.21 -3.45 1.60
N ALA A 26 8.20 -4.70 1.17
CA ALA A 26 7.07 -5.61 1.22
C ALA A 26 7.62 -7.03 1.20
N TYR A 27 7.11 -7.91 2.06
CA TYR A 27 7.62 -9.28 2.15
C TYR A 27 7.67 -9.95 0.77
N PRO A 28 8.79 -10.61 0.38
CA PRO A 28 10.00 -10.85 1.18
C PRO A 28 11.12 -9.79 1.05
N PHE A 29 10.90 -8.68 0.35
CA PHE A 29 11.92 -7.67 0.03
C PHE A 29 12.14 -6.69 1.20
N PRO A 30 13.30 -6.73 1.86
CA PRO A 30 13.60 -5.83 2.97
C PRO A 30 14.16 -4.51 2.44
N ALA A 31 13.89 -3.42 3.15
CA ALA A 31 14.55 -2.14 2.94
C ALA A 31 14.68 -1.39 4.27
N PRO A 32 15.77 -0.62 4.48
CA PRO A 32 15.94 0.16 5.70
C PRO A 32 14.88 1.26 5.78
N GLY A 33 14.44 1.58 6.99
CA GLY A 33 13.47 2.64 7.20
C GLY A 33 13.17 2.89 8.67
N ILE A 34 12.36 3.92 8.90
CA ILE A 34 11.84 4.29 10.21
C ILE A 34 10.31 4.33 10.14
N ARG A 35 9.67 3.82 11.18
CA ARG A 35 8.21 3.89 11.35
C ARG A 35 7.90 4.38 12.76
N VAL A 36 6.98 5.32 12.84
CA VAL A 36 6.43 5.83 14.10
C VAL A 36 4.93 5.57 14.10
N GLU A 37 4.42 5.04 15.20
CA GLU A 37 2.99 4.89 15.43
C GLU A 37 2.61 5.65 16.71
N TRP A 38 1.52 6.42 16.62
CA TRP A 38 0.90 7.10 17.73
C TRP A 38 -0.54 6.60 17.88
N GLN A 39 -0.92 6.24 19.10
CA GLN A 39 -2.27 5.76 19.43
C GLN A 39 -2.91 6.76 20.41
N PRO A 40 -3.68 7.75 19.92
CA PRO A 40 -4.32 8.75 20.78
C PRO A 40 -5.37 8.13 21.73
N THR A 41 -6.02 7.05 21.28
CA THR A 41 -7.01 6.29 22.05
C THR A 41 -6.76 4.80 21.83
N THR A 42 -7.49 3.94 22.56
CA THR A 42 -7.48 2.49 22.30
C THR A 42 -8.06 2.12 20.93
N ALA A 43 -8.92 2.99 20.37
CA ALA A 43 -9.62 2.77 19.11
C ALA A 43 -8.96 3.44 17.90
N THR A 44 -8.09 4.43 18.09
CA THR A 44 -7.52 5.21 16.98
C THR A 44 -6.00 5.12 16.94
N TYR A 45 -5.45 5.15 15.73
CA TYR A 45 -4.01 5.25 15.53
C TYR A 45 -3.68 6.11 14.32
N LEU A 46 -2.49 6.68 14.35
CA LEU A 46 -1.81 7.30 13.22
C LEU A 46 -0.42 6.67 13.13
N GLN A 47 -0.05 6.20 11.95
CA GLN A 47 1.29 5.69 11.68
C GLN A 47 1.88 6.38 10.46
N VAL A 48 3.18 6.64 10.52
CA VAL A 48 3.96 7.22 9.43
C VAL A 48 5.25 6.43 9.31
N GLY A 49 5.66 6.12 8.10
CA GLY A 49 6.93 5.48 7.81
C GLY A 49 7.63 6.14 6.64
N ALA A 50 8.96 6.11 6.68
CA ALA A 50 9.82 6.46 5.58
C ALA A 50 10.86 5.35 5.43
N TYR A 51 11.00 4.86 4.21
CA TYR A 51 11.83 3.73 3.85
C TYR A 51 12.65 4.06 2.61
N ASP A 52 13.69 3.27 2.37
CA ASP A 52 14.37 3.24 1.08
C ASP A 52 13.35 2.98 -0.05
N GLY A 53 13.47 3.76 -1.12
CA GLY A 53 12.59 3.73 -2.28
C GLY A 53 12.91 2.63 -3.30
N ASP A 54 13.98 1.87 -3.08
CA ASP A 54 14.45 0.82 -3.98
C ASP A 54 14.83 -0.45 -3.21
N ALA A 55 13.84 -1.31 -2.92
CA ALA A 55 14.07 -2.54 -2.17
C ALA A 55 14.86 -3.62 -2.95
N LEU A 56 15.03 -3.43 -4.26
CA LEU A 56 15.80 -4.32 -5.14
C LEU A 56 17.29 -3.96 -5.17
N ASP A 57 17.62 -2.73 -4.77
CA ASP A 57 18.98 -2.23 -4.58
C ASP A 57 19.87 -2.42 -5.84
N ASN A 58 19.26 -2.31 -7.03
CA ASN A 58 19.93 -2.47 -8.31
C ASN A 58 19.49 -1.44 -9.36
N ALA A 59 20.38 -1.16 -10.31
CA ALA A 59 20.11 -0.19 -11.37
C ALA A 59 19.03 -0.67 -12.35
N ASP A 60 18.94 -1.98 -12.55
CA ASP A 60 18.12 -2.59 -13.60
C ASP A 60 16.69 -2.91 -13.13
N GLY A 61 16.39 -2.82 -11.84
CA GLY A 61 15.06 -3.13 -11.28
C GLY A 61 14.71 -4.63 -11.32
N GLU A 62 15.72 -5.49 -11.51
CA GLU A 62 15.56 -6.93 -11.60
C GLU A 62 15.45 -7.57 -10.21
N LEU A 63 14.67 -8.63 -10.08
CA LEU A 63 14.51 -9.36 -8.80
C LEU A 63 15.83 -9.98 -8.30
N SER A 64 16.82 -10.15 -9.17
CA SER A 64 18.14 -10.68 -8.86
C SER A 64 19.10 -9.66 -8.21
N GLY A 65 18.68 -8.39 -8.02
CA GLY A 65 19.51 -7.32 -7.47
C GLY A 65 19.92 -7.51 -6.02
N ASN A 66 19.03 -8.06 -5.20
CA ASN A 66 19.24 -8.33 -3.79
C ASN A 66 18.87 -9.79 -3.46
N PRO A 67 19.61 -10.78 -4.02
CA PRO A 67 19.20 -12.19 -3.96
C PRO A 67 19.26 -12.76 -2.54
N ASP A 68 20.11 -12.17 -1.69
CA ASP A 68 20.32 -12.60 -0.30
C ASP A 68 19.52 -11.74 0.71
N GLY A 69 18.86 -10.67 0.28
CA GLY A 69 18.05 -9.79 1.13
C GLY A 69 18.83 -8.98 2.18
N ILE A 70 20.16 -8.90 2.03
CA ILE A 70 21.06 -8.21 2.98
C ILE A 70 21.82 -7.05 2.34
N HIS A 71 21.56 -6.76 1.07
CA HIS A 71 22.04 -5.55 0.43
C HIS A 71 21.19 -4.36 0.89
N PHE A 72 21.84 -3.42 1.55
CA PHE A 72 21.24 -2.17 2.03
C PHE A 72 22.14 -1.01 1.61
N HIS A 73 21.79 -0.37 0.50
CA HIS A 73 22.33 0.92 0.10
C HIS A 73 21.36 2.04 0.47
N LEU A 74 21.90 3.23 0.72
CA LEU A 74 21.10 4.44 0.93
C LEU A 74 21.73 5.53 0.05
N GLY A 75 21.27 5.60 -1.20
CA GLY A 75 21.74 6.52 -2.21
C GLY A 75 20.65 7.48 -2.66
N GLY A 76 21.02 8.73 -2.98
CA GLY A 76 20.06 9.73 -3.46
C GLY A 76 19.30 9.34 -4.74
N SER A 77 19.84 8.39 -5.52
CA SER A 77 19.21 7.85 -6.74
C SER A 77 18.11 6.81 -6.48
N GLN A 78 18.04 6.26 -5.26
CA GLN A 78 17.02 5.27 -4.87
C GLN A 78 15.71 5.93 -4.45
N GLY A 79 15.79 7.18 -4.01
CA GLY A 79 14.65 7.95 -3.53
C GLY A 79 14.14 7.44 -2.18
N VAL A 80 12.92 7.85 -1.84
CA VAL A 80 12.26 7.55 -0.58
C VAL A 80 10.86 7.04 -0.87
N PHE A 81 10.48 5.98 -0.18
CA PHE A 81 9.09 5.57 -0.03
C PHE A 81 8.57 6.05 1.33
N ALA A 82 7.65 7.00 1.31
CA ALA A 82 6.96 7.47 2.51
C ALA A 82 5.51 6.99 2.50
N ILE A 83 4.97 6.65 3.67
CA ILE A 83 3.57 6.25 3.83
C ILE A 83 3.01 6.77 5.14
N ALA A 84 1.79 7.28 5.10
CA ALA A 84 1.02 7.65 6.28
C ALA A 84 -0.32 6.92 6.24
N GLU A 85 -0.74 6.39 7.39
CA GLU A 85 -2.04 5.73 7.55
C GLU A 85 -2.64 6.14 8.90
N CYS A 86 -3.91 6.49 8.90
CA CYS A 86 -4.71 6.55 10.12
C CYS A 86 -5.76 5.45 10.09
N GLY A 87 -6.16 5.01 11.28
CA GLY A 87 -7.21 4.01 11.37
C GLY A 87 -8.02 4.07 12.64
N TYR A 88 -9.17 3.42 12.56
CA TYR A 88 -10.17 3.29 13.61
C TYR A 88 -10.52 1.82 13.81
N ARG A 89 -10.50 1.37 15.07
CA ARG A 89 -10.82 0.04 15.55
C ARG A 89 -12.13 0.13 16.31
N LEU A 90 -13.20 -0.33 15.66
CA LEU A 90 -14.54 -0.34 16.23
C LEU A 90 -14.74 -1.64 17.02
N ASN A 91 -15.30 -1.55 18.23
CA ASN A 91 -15.68 -2.68 19.07
C ASN A 91 -14.57 -3.73 19.28
N GLN A 92 -13.36 -3.28 19.62
CA GLN A 92 -12.20 -4.15 19.84
C GLN A 92 -11.67 -4.12 21.29
N ALA A 93 -12.28 -3.33 22.17
CA ALA A 93 -11.95 -3.38 23.59
C ALA A 93 -12.55 -4.64 24.25
N PRO A 94 -11.96 -5.12 25.37
CA PRO A 94 -12.41 -6.35 26.03
C PRO A 94 -13.90 -6.35 26.42
N ASP A 95 -14.47 -5.18 26.72
CA ASP A 95 -15.85 -5.02 27.17
C ASP A 95 -16.82 -4.66 26.02
N ASP A 96 -16.33 -4.56 24.78
CA ASP A 96 -17.16 -4.19 23.63
C ASP A 96 -18.01 -5.38 23.17
N THR A 97 -19.33 -5.20 23.16
CA THR A 97 -20.29 -6.24 22.73
C THR A 97 -20.69 -6.11 21.26
N GLY A 98 -20.39 -4.97 20.63
CA GLY A 98 -20.71 -4.70 19.23
C GLY A 98 -19.86 -5.48 18.24
N PRO A 99 -20.26 -5.54 16.96
CA PRO A 99 -19.47 -6.22 15.93
C PRO A 99 -18.17 -5.44 15.62
N PRO A 100 -17.01 -6.10 15.60
CA PRO A 100 -15.72 -5.46 15.43
C PRO A 100 -15.51 -5.04 13.99
N GLY A 101 -14.78 -3.94 13.82
CA GLY A 101 -14.38 -3.44 12.52
C GLY A 101 -13.04 -2.73 12.57
N ILE A 102 -12.37 -2.66 11.43
CA ILE A 102 -11.16 -1.87 11.23
C ILE A 102 -11.34 -1.03 9.96
N TYR A 103 -11.13 0.27 10.11
CA TYR A 103 -11.17 1.24 9.02
C TYR A 103 -9.79 1.88 8.91
N ARG A 104 -9.24 1.94 7.71
CA ARG A 104 -7.90 2.47 7.44
C ARG A 104 -7.95 3.41 6.24
N LEU A 105 -7.35 4.59 6.38
CA LEU A 105 -7.17 5.55 5.31
C LEU A 105 -5.69 5.90 5.27
N GLY A 106 -5.08 5.81 4.10
CA GLY A 106 -3.67 6.13 3.96
C GLY A 106 -3.31 6.68 2.60
N ALA A 107 -2.09 7.23 2.56
CA ALA A 107 -1.46 7.68 1.33
C ALA A 107 0.03 7.38 1.39
N SER A 108 0.61 7.08 0.24
CA SER A 108 2.04 6.90 0.06
C SER A 108 2.60 7.87 -0.97
N TYR A 109 3.88 8.15 -0.85
CA TYR A 109 4.65 8.96 -1.77
C TYR A 109 5.95 8.22 -2.12
N GLN A 110 6.22 8.13 -3.42
CA GLN A 110 7.49 7.65 -3.96
C GLN A 110 8.22 8.84 -4.57
N SER A 111 9.46 9.11 -4.18
CA SER A 111 10.22 10.27 -4.69
C SER A 111 11.01 9.99 -5.97
N GLY A 112 11.03 8.74 -6.45
CA GLY A 112 11.71 8.36 -7.69
C GLY A 112 11.02 8.91 -8.95
N PRO A 113 11.70 8.91 -10.11
CA PRO A 113 11.09 9.35 -11.36
C PRO A 113 10.07 8.33 -11.89
N PHE A 114 8.96 8.83 -12.43
CA PHE A 114 7.92 8.04 -13.07
C PHE A 114 7.69 8.52 -14.50
N ASP A 115 7.63 7.59 -15.45
CA ASP A 115 7.37 7.94 -16.84
C ASP A 115 5.87 7.93 -17.13
N ASP A 116 5.46 8.83 -18.02
CA ASP A 116 4.11 8.86 -18.58
C ASP A 116 3.86 7.59 -19.40
N LEU A 117 2.68 7.00 -19.23
CA LEU A 117 2.29 5.77 -19.88
C LEU A 117 1.98 5.95 -21.37
N TYR A 118 1.84 7.18 -21.87
CA TYR A 118 1.42 7.41 -23.25
C TYR A 118 2.06 8.62 -23.95
N TYR A 119 2.26 9.74 -23.25
CA TYR A 119 2.65 11.01 -23.85
C TYR A 119 4.13 11.36 -23.64
N ASP A 120 4.71 12.08 -24.60
CA ASP A 120 5.97 12.80 -24.45
C ASP A 120 5.76 14.21 -23.87
N ASP A 121 6.86 14.94 -23.65
CA ASP A 121 6.83 16.31 -23.08
C ASP A 121 6.08 17.35 -23.92
N TYR A 122 5.72 17.02 -25.16
CA TYR A 122 5.01 17.90 -26.08
C TYR A 122 3.54 17.50 -26.24
N GLY A 123 3.08 16.48 -25.51
CA GLY A 123 1.71 15.97 -25.56
C GLY A 123 1.42 15.10 -26.78
N GLU A 124 2.45 14.64 -27.49
CA GLU A 124 2.32 13.63 -28.54
C GLU A 124 2.53 12.24 -27.96
N SER A 125 1.92 11.20 -28.55
CA SER A 125 2.19 9.83 -28.11
C SER A 125 3.66 9.47 -28.36
N PHE A 126 4.39 9.01 -27.33
CA PHE A 126 5.82 8.75 -27.45
C PHE A 126 6.14 7.63 -28.46
N VAL A 127 5.20 6.71 -28.68
CA VAL A 127 5.33 5.65 -29.71
C VAL A 127 5.18 6.19 -31.14
N VAL A 128 4.57 7.37 -31.32
CA VAL A 128 4.42 8.04 -32.62
C VAL A 128 5.56 9.02 -32.85
N SER A 129 5.89 9.85 -31.85
CA SER A 129 6.94 10.87 -31.97
C SER A 129 8.35 10.28 -31.96
N GLY A 130 8.52 9.07 -31.41
CA GLY A 130 9.81 8.43 -31.18
C GLY A 130 10.67 9.12 -30.10
N ARG A 131 10.09 10.07 -29.36
CA ARG A 131 10.75 10.76 -28.24
C ARG A 131 10.61 9.93 -26.96
N PRO A 132 11.44 10.19 -25.93
CA PRO A 132 11.21 9.61 -24.61
C PRO A 132 9.83 10.02 -24.05
N PRO A 133 9.21 9.17 -23.20
CA PRO A 133 8.02 9.56 -22.46
C PRO A 133 8.32 10.77 -21.58
N ARG A 134 7.29 11.57 -21.30
CA ARG A 134 7.36 12.62 -20.28
C ARG A 134 7.68 11.99 -18.93
N THR A 135 8.61 12.56 -18.19
CA THR A 135 8.96 12.06 -16.85
C THR A 135 8.44 13.00 -15.77
N PHE A 136 7.96 12.42 -14.67
CA PHE A 136 7.51 13.13 -13.48
C PHE A 136 8.39 12.85 -12.27
N GLU A 137 8.51 13.85 -11.40
CA GLU A 137 9.17 13.71 -10.11
C GLU A 137 8.19 13.18 -9.06
N GLY A 138 8.25 11.88 -8.83
CA GLY A 138 7.48 11.18 -7.81
C GLY A 138 6.05 10.83 -8.19
N ASP A 139 5.43 10.07 -7.28
CA ASP A 139 4.04 9.60 -7.40
C ASP A 139 3.38 9.50 -6.03
N VAL A 140 2.07 9.72 -5.99
CA VAL A 140 1.24 9.62 -4.79
C VAL A 140 0.12 8.63 -5.04
N LEU A 141 -0.01 7.68 -4.12
CA LEU A 141 -1.12 6.73 -4.09
C LEU A 141 -1.93 6.94 -2.81
N ALA A 142 -3.26 6.89 -2.91
CA ALA A 142 -4.17 6.93 -1.78
C ALA A 142 -4.96 5.63 -1.69
N TYR A 143 -5.31 5.21 -0.48
CA TYR A 143 -6.14 4.02 -0.28
C TYR A 143 -7.06 4.12 0.93
N LEU A 144 -8.17 3.39 0.84
CA LEU A 144 -9.11 3.15 1.93
C LEU A 144 -9.30 1.63 2.05
N ALA A 145 -9.27 1.11 3.27
CA ALA A 145 -9.58 -0.29 3.56
C ALA A 145 -10.54 -0.37 4.74
N VAL A 146 -11.63 -1.10 4.56
CA VAL A 146 -12.65 -1.33 5.58
C VAL A 146 -12.88 -2.82 5.71
N ASP A 147 -12.83 -3.30 6.95
CA ASP A 147 -13.17 -4.68 7.33
C ASP A 147 -14.18 -4.60 8.48
N GLN A 148 -15.33 -5.26 8.35
CA GLN A 148 -16.42 -5.19 9.31
C GLN A 148 -17.09 -6.55 9.48
N THR A 149 -17.25 -6.96 10.73
CA THR A 149 -18.17 -8.05 11.06
C THR A 149 -19.61 -7.59 10.85
N LEU A 150 -20.35 -8.28 9.99
CA LEU A 150 -21.77 -7.99 9.70
C LEU A 150 -22.71 -8.77 10.61
N TRP A 151 -22.32 -9.98 10.99
CA TRP A 151 -23.14 -10.88 11.80
C TRP A 151 -22.28 -11.79 12.67
N ARG A 152 -22.81 -12.18 13.83
CA ARG A 152 -22.22 -13.13 14.78
C ARG A 152 -23.29 -14.12 15.22
N GLU A 153 -22.90 -15.38 15.35
CA GLU A 153 -23.78 -16.44 15.85
C GLU A 153 -24.18 -16.20 17.31
N GLU A 154 -23.19 -15.91 18.16
CA GLU A 154 -23.40 -15.59 19.57
C GLU A 154 -22.88 -14.18 19.89
N PRO A 155 -23.78 -13.19 20.08
CA PRO A 155 -23.38 -11.84 20.45
C PRO A 155 -22.63 -11.81 21.80
N GLY A 156 -21.42 -11.24 21.81
CA GLY A 156 -20.60 -11.07 23.02
C GLY A 156 -19.70 -12.26 23.38
N ALA A 157 -19.76 -13.38 22.64
CA ALA A 157 -18.79 -14.46 22.77
C ALA A 157 -17.55 -14.16 21.89
N ASN A 158 -16.36 -14.26 22.49
CA ASN A 158 -15.09 -13.98 21.79
C ASN A 158 -14.75 -15.00 20.69
N ASP A 159 -15.34 -16.19 20.76
CA ASP A 159 -14.99 -17.33 19.90
C ASP A 159 -16.11 -17.68 18.89
N ALA A 160 -17.15 -16.84 18.81
CA ALA A 160 -18.31 -17.09 17.96
C ALA A 160 -17.97 -16.98 16.47
N GLN A 161 -18.52 -17.90 15.66
CA GLN A 161 -18.48 -17.79 14.21
C GLN A 161 -19.34 -16.60 13.76
N GLY A 162 -19.01 -16.04 12.60
CA GLY A 162 -19.68 -14.85 12.09
C GLY A 162 -19.47 -14.67 10.60
N LEU A 163 -20.14 -13.65 10.06
CA LEU A 163 -19.97 -13.19 8.68
C LEU A 163 -19.27 -11.83 8.72
N GLY A 164 -18.12 -11.73 8.08
CA GLY A 164 -17.40 -10.50 7.81
C GLY A 164 -17.57 -10.03 6.37
N ALA A 165 -17.37 -8.74 6.16
CA ALA A 165 -17.25 -8.14 4.85
C ALA A 165 -16.06 -7.18 4.82
N PHE A 166 -15.46 -7.05 3.66
CA PHE A 166 -14.40 -6.06 3.44
C PHE A 166 -14.58 -5.34 2.11
N ILE A 167 -14.07 -4.11 2.06
CA ILE A 167 -13.92 -3.33 0.83
C ILE A 167 -12.60 -2.56 0.89
N ARG A 168 -11.92 -2.47 -0.24
CA ARG A 168 -10.71 -1.68 -0.42
C ARG A 168 -10.78 -0.87 -1.69
N LEU A 169 -10.26 0.35 -1.60
CA LEU A 169 -10.17 1.29 -2.70
C LEU A 169 -8.74 1.81 -2.78
N GLY A 170 -8.22 1.94 -3.99
CA GLY A 170 -6.93 2.54 -4.29
C GLY A 170 -7.06 3.54 -5.42
N ALA A 171 -6.42 4.70 -5.31
CA ALA A 171 -6.42 5.74 -6.33
C ALA A 171 -5.03 6.36 -6.51
N GLY A 172 -4.66 6.66 -7.76
CA GLY A 172 -3.37 7.24 -8.14
C GLY A 172 -3.47 8.03 -9.45
N ALA A 173 -2.38 8.68 -9.85
CA ALA A 173 -2.35 9.46 -11.09
C ALA A 173 -2.42 8.55 -12.33
N ALA A 174 -3.35 8.82 -13.25
CA ALA A 174 -3.59 7.96 -14.42
C ALA A 174 -2.55 8.08 -15.53
N ASP A 175 -1.71 9.11 -15.46
CA ASP A 175 -0.65 9.36 -16.43
C ASP A 175 0.58 8.48 -16.19
N ARG A 176 0.79 7.98 -14.98
CA ARG A 176 2.01 7.23 -14.61
C ARG A 176 1.77 5.91 -13.87
N ASN A 177 0.53 5.63 -13.48
CA ASN A 177 0.14 4.40 -12.78
C ASN A 177 -0.70 3.49 -13.68
N PRO A 178 -0.25 2.26 -13.98
CA PRO A 178 -1.03 1.30 -14.78
C PRO A 178 -2.41 1.00 -14.18
N PHE A 179 -2.51 1.05 -12.85
CA PHE A 179 -3.77 0.96 -12.14
C PHE A 179 -4.02 2.28 -11.41
N ASN A 180 -4.86 3.14 -11.96
CA ASN A 180 -5.15 4.46 -11.39
C ASN A 180 -6.36 4.47 -10.45
N LEU A 181 -7.26 3.50 -10.58
CA LEU A 181 -8.38 3.25 -9.67
C LEU A 181 -8.60 1.74 -9.53
N VAL A 182 -8.60 1.26 -8.29
CA VAL A 182 -8.89 -0.14 -7.96
C VAL A 182 -9.95 -0.19 -6.88
N VAL A 183 -10.92 -1.08 -7.04
CA VAL A 183 -11.92 -1.40 -6.03
C VAL A 183 -12.02 -2.92 -5.94
N ASP A 184 -11.92 -3.45 -4.73
CA ASP A 184 -12.13 -4.87 -4.45
C ASP A 184 -12.83 -5.05 -3.11
N GLY A 185 -13.53 -6.17 -2.95
CA GLY A 185 -14.30 -6.46 -1.76
C GLY A 185 -14.80 -7.90 -1.75
N GLY A 186 -15.33 -8.31 -0.61
CA GLY A 186 -15.82 -9.67 -0.44
C GLY A 186 -16.40 -9.94 0.94
N LEU A 187 -16.83 -11.18 1.12
CA LEU A 187 -17.34 -11.72 2.38
C LEU A 187 -16.37 -12.79 2.89
N HIS A 188 -16.29 -12.96 4.20
CA HIS A 188 -15.46 -13.97 4.85
C HIS A 188 -16.07 -14.49 6.15
#